data_AF-A0A8K0H5C8-F1
#
_entry.id   AF-A0A8K0H5C8-F1
#
_cell.length_a   1.000
_cell.length_b   1.000
_cell.length_c   1.000
_cell.angle_alpha   90.00
_cell.angle_beta   90.00
_cell.angle_gamma   90.00
#
_symmetry.space_group_name_H-M   'P 1'
#
loop_
_entity.id
_entity.type
_entity.pdbx_description
1 polymer ?
#
loop_
_entity_poly.entity_id
_entity_poly.type
_entity_poly.pdbx_seq_one_letter_code
_entity_poly.pdbx_strand_id
1 'polypeptide(L)' 'MRWFVSGERKREKRKDRKDEVKYIRMERRLGKSLKKFLLPENANSDNITAVSQDGVLTVTVEKRPPPEPKKPKTVQVQVA' A
#
# COMPACT_ATOMS: atom_id res chain seq x y z
N MET A 1 7.05 -9.02 -7.73
CA MET A 1 7.07 -7.56 -7.99
C MET A 1 6.95 -6.81 -6.66
N ARG A 2 7.73 -5.74 -6.41
CA ARG A 2 7.68 -4.97 -5.14
C ARG A 2 6.99 -3.63 -5.35
N TRP A 3 6.00 -3.33 -4.51
CA TRP A 3 5.22 -2.10 -4.55
C TRP A 3 5.51 -1.20 -3.34
N PHE A 4 5.43 0.10 -3.56
CA PHE A 4 5.79 1.11 -2.56
C PHE A 4 4.70 2.17 -2.48
N VAL A 5 4.25 2.47 -1.26
CA VAL A 5 3.41 3.63 -0.96
C VAL A 5 4.24 4.58 -0.12
N SER A 6 4.46 5.80 -0.62
CA SER A 6 5.20 6.83 0.09
C SER A 6 4.34 8.07 0.31
N GLY A 7 4.56 8.78 1.40
CA GLY A 7 3.85 10.01 1.70
C GLY A 7 4.62 10.87 2.69
N GLU A 8 4.27 12.15 2.78
CA GLU A 8 4.87 13.08 3.73
C GLU A 8 3.79 13.96 4.35
N ARG A 9 3.73 13.96 5.69
CA ARG A 9 2.87 14.88 6.44
C ARG A 9 3.71 16.04 6.94
N LYS A 10 3.61 17.18 6.25
CA LYS A 10 4.28 18.43 6.64
C LYS A 10 3.39 19.25 7.57
N ARG A 11 4.04 20.06 8.41
CA ARG A 11 3.35 21.10 9.18
C ARG A 11 2.99 22.24 8.24
N GLU A 12 1.81 22.80 8.43
CA GLU A 12 1.42 24.02 7.76
C GLU A 12 2.33 25.16 8.23
N LYS A 13 3.11 25.75 7.31
CA LYS A 13 3.93 26.93 7.62
C LYS A 13 2.98 28.12 7.73
N ARG A 14 2.69 28.59 8.94
CA ARG A 14 2.11 29.94 9.10
C ARG A 14 3.13 30.94 8.57
N LYS A 15 2.76 31.71 7.55
CA LYS A 15 3.63 32.69 6.89
C LYS A 15 3.95 33.89 7.78
N ASP A 16 3.20 34.09 8.87
CA ASP A 16 3.36 35.23 9.75
C ASP A 16 4.04 34.81 11.06
N ARG A 17 5.24 35.35 11.29
CA ARG A 17 6.03 35.23 12.54
C ARG A 17 5.30 35.75 13.80
N LYS A 18 4.08 36.31 13.67
CA LYS A 18 3.33 36.92 14.76
C LYS A 18 2.38 35.97 15.50
N ASP A 19 1.99 34.86 14.89
CA ASP A 19 1.08 33.87 15.51
C ASP A 19 1.79 32.54 15.74
N GLU A 20 2.81 32.58 16.60
CA GLU A 20 3.48 31.38 17.07
C GLU A 20 2.52 30.61 18.00
N VAL A 21 1.71 29.72 17.42
CA VAL A 21 0.84 28.83 18.20
C VAL A 21 1.71 28.00 19.14
N LYS A 22 1.67 28.35 20.42
CA LYS A 22 2.38 27.64 21.48
C LYS A 22 1.56 26.41 21.85
N TYR A 23 1.92 25.26 21.30
CA TYR A 23 1.30 24.00 21.67
C TYR A 23 1.71 23.62 23.09
N ILE A 24 0.74 23.32 23.95
CA ILE A 24 1.00 22.68 25.25
C ILE A 24 1.44 21.22 25.02
N ARG A 25 0.89 20.55 24.01
CA ARG A 25 1.24 19.17 23.63
C ARG A 25 1.01 18.92 22.14
N MET A 26 1.92 18.15 21.51
CA MET A 26 1.78 17.67 20.14
C MET A 26 1.82 16.14 20.11
N GLU A 27 0.73 15.52 19.65
CA GLU A 27 0.60 14.06 19.61
C GLU A 27 0.57 13.49 18.18
N ARG A 28 0.16 14.31 17.20
CA ARG A 28 0.05 13.87 15.80
C ARG A 28 1.44 13.68 15.20
N ARG A 29 1.68 12.51 14.62
CA ARG A 29 2.93 12.21 13.92
C ARG A 29 3.06 13.04 12.64
N LEU A 30 4.25 13.60 12.44
CA LEU A 30 4.66 14.30 11.23
C LEU A 30 5.80 13.56 10.55
N GLY A 31 6.07 13.91 9.29
CA GLY A 31 7.21 13.39 8.54
C GLY A 31 6.82 12.40 7.44
N LYS A 32 7.84 11.72 6.93
CA LYS A 32 7.75 10.82 5.78
C LYS A 32 7.33 9.42 6.23
N SER A 33 6.49 8.77 5.42
CA SER A 33 6.10 7.38 5.57
C SER A 33 6.43 6.63 4.28
N LEU A 34 6.85 5.37 4.44
CA LEU A 34 7.08 4.45 3.34
C LEU A 34 6.58 3.07 3.76
N LYS A 35 5.65 2.51 2.99
CA LYS A 35 5.18 1.13 3.16
C LYS A 35 5.55 0.33 1.91
N LYS A 36 6.10 -0.85 2.11
CA LYS A 36 6.54 -1.76 1.04
C LYS A 36 5.70 -3.01 1.08
N PHE A 37 5.18 -3.41 -0.08
CA PHE A 37 4.33 -4.59 -0.23
C PHE A 37 4.95 -5.52 -1.27
N LEU A 38 4.89 -6.82 -0.99
CA LEU A 38 5.17 -7.85 -1.99
C LEU A 38 3.84 -8.21 -2.62
N LEU A 39 3.71 -7.94 -3.92
CA LEU A 39 2.53 -8.37 -4.65
C LEU A 39 2.65 -9.84 -5.05
N PRO A 40 1.54 -10.59 -5.05
CA PRO A 40 1.53 -11.95 -5.55
C PRO A 40 1.85 -11.98 -7.05
N GLU A 41 2.27 -13.15 -7.55
CA GLU A 41 2.64 -13.32 -8.96
C GLU A 41 1.49 -13.06 -9.93
N ASN A 42 0.26 -13.37 -9.51
CA ASN A 42 -0.93 -13.14 -10.31
C ASN A 42 -1.52 -11.73 -10.15
N ALA A 43 -0.81 -10.77 -9.54
CA ALA A 43 -1.29 -9.39 -9.49
C ALA A 43 -1.27 -8.77 -10.90
N ASN A 44 -2.37 -8.09 -11.27
CA ASN A 44 -2.43 -7.29 -12.47
C ASN A 44 -1.82 -5.90 -12.17
N SER A 45 -0.53 -5.74 -12.47
CA SER A 45 0.20 -4.48 -12.24
C SER A 45 -0.25 -3.33 -13.13
N ASP A 46 -0.93 -3.64 -14.23
CA ASP A 46 -1.24 -2.69 -15.29
C ASP A 46 -2.53 -1.91 -14.99
N ASN A 47 -3.42 -2.50 -14.17
CA ASN A 47 -4.73 -1.93 -13.80
C ASN A 47 -4.80 -1.61 -12.29
N ILE A 48 -3.79 -0.93 -11.76
CA ILE A 48 -3.82 -0.53 -10.34
C ILE A 48 -4.54 0.79 -10.19
N THR A 49 -5.51 0.84 -9.29
CA THR A 49 -6.29 2.04 -9.00
C THR A 49 -6.11 2.47 -7.54
N ALA A 50 -6.23 3.77 -7.30
CA ALA A 50 -6.11 4.33 -5.96
C ALA A 50 -7.11 5.47 -5.75
N VAL A 51 -7.74 5.48 -4.57
CA VAL A 51 -8.69 6.50 -4.16
C VAL A 51 -8.31 6.98 -2.76
N SER A 52 -8.34 8.30 -2.55
CA SER A 52 -8.17 8.89 -1.23
C SER A 52 -9.45 9.58 -0.79
N GLN A 53 -9.99 9.14 0.34
CA GLN A 53 -11.23 9.65 0.90
C GLN A 53 -11.14 9.65 2.43
N ASP A 54 -11.59 10.72 3.07
CA ASP A 54 -11.64 10.87 4.53
C ASP A 54 -10.29 10.58 5.25
N GLY A 55 -9.18 10.90 4.59
CA GLY A 55 -7.83 10.70 5.12
C GLY A 55 -7.29 9.26 4.99
N VAL A 56 -8.02 8.37 4.32
CA VAL A 56 -7.60 7.01 3.99
C VAL A 56 -7.20 6.92 2.53
N LEU A 57 -6.08 6.25 2.24
CA LEU A 57 -5.68 5.90 0.87
C LEU A 57 -5.99 4.41 0.66
N THR A 58 -6.91 4.12 -0.24
CA THR A 58 -7.26 2.78 -0.67
C THR A 58 -6.60 2.50 -2.02
N VAL A 59 -5.82 1.43 -2.10
CA VAL A 59 -5.16 0.98 -3.34
C VAL A 59 -5.71 -0.39 -3.70
N THR A 60 -6.25 -0.52 -4.90
CA THR A 60 -6.84 -1.74 -5.42
C THR A 60 -5.95 -2.32 -6.50
N VAL A 61 -5.61 -3.60 -6.33
CA VAL A 61 -4.81 -4.38 -7.28
C VAL A 61 -5.60 -5.62 -7.64
N GLU A 62 -6.07 -5.69 -8.89
CA GLU A 62 -6.80 -6.85 -9.38
C GLU A 62 -5.89 -8.07 -9.52
N LYS A 63 -6.46 -9.26 -9.43
CA LYS A 63 -5.75 -10.51 -9.72
C LYS A 63 -6.05 -10.91 -11.16
N ARG A 64 -5.01 -11.33 -11.89
CA ARG A 64 -5.15 -12.01 -13.18
C ARG A 64 -5.92 -13.31 -12.96
N PRO A 65 -6.82 -13.69 -13.88
CA PRO A 65 -7.55 -14.94 -13.79
C PRO A 65 -6.58 -16.12 -13.70
N PRO A 66 -6.94 -17.18 -12.96
CA PRO A 66 -6.11 -18.37 -12.89
C PRO A 66 -5.95 -18.97 -14.28
N PRO A 67 -4.77 -19.53 -14.62
CA PRO A 67 -4.62 -20.31 -15.84
C PRO A 67 -5.61 -21.48 -15.82
N GLU A 68 -6.01 -21.94 -17.01
CA GLU A 68 -6.94 -23.08 -17.14
C GLU A 68 -6.49 -24.25 -16.25
N PRO A 69 -7.44 -24.89 -15.53
CA PRO A 69 -7.10 -25.94 -14.58
C PRO A 69 -6.34 -27.04 -15.31
N LYS A 70 -5.07 -27.21 -14.94
CA LYS A 70 -4.27 -28.34 -15.44
C LYS A 70 -4.97 -29.62 -15.02
N LYS A 71 -5.21 -30.54 -15.96
CA LYS A 71 -5.77 -31.86 -15.67
C LYS A 71 -5.00 -32.47 -14.49
N PRO A 72 -5.70 -33.01 -13.47
CA PRO A 72 -5.04 -33.55 -12.29
C PRO A 72 -4.02 -34.60 -12.72
N LYS A 73 -2.76 -34.41 -12.31
CA LYS A 73 -1.71 -35.39 -12.52
C LYS A 73 -1.80 -36.40 -11.39
N THR A 74 -2.26 -37.60 -11.70
CA THR A 74 -2.16 -38.74 -10.78
C THR A 74 -0.69 -39.13 -10.68
N VAL A 75 -0.09 -38.97 -9.49
CA VAL A 75 1.26 -39.45 -9.20
C VAL A 75 1.10 -40.69 -8.33
N GLN A 76 1.55 -41.84 -8.83
CA GLN A 76 1.62 -43.05 -8.02
C GLN A 76 2.79 -42.93 -7.05
N VAL A 77 2.50 -43.00 -5.75
CA VAL A 77 3.52 -43.05 -4.70
C VAL A 77 3.78 -44.52 -4.39
N GLN A 78 5.01 -44.98 -4.60
CA GLN A 78 5.43 -46.30 -4.14
C GLN A 78 5.78 -46.22 -2.65
N VAL A 79 5.15 -47.10 -1.86
CA VAL A 79 5.46 -47.28 -0.44
C VAL A 79 6.36 -48.50 -0.32
N ALA A 80 7.45 -48.38 0.44
CA ALA A 80 8.39 -49.46 0.76
C ALA A 80 7.91 -50.24 1.98
#